data_AF-A0AAU0NMU3-F1
#
_entry.id   AF-A0AAU0NMU3-F1
#
_cell.length_a   1.000
_cell.length_b   1.000
_cell.length_c   1.000
_cell.angle_alpha   90.00
_cell.angle_beta   90.00
_cell.angle_gamma   90.00
#
_symmetry.space_group_name_H-M   'P 1'
#
loop_
_entity.id
_entity.type
_entity.pdbx_description
1 polymer ?
#
loop_
_entity_poly.entity_id
_entity_poly.type
_entity_poly.pdbx_seq_one_letter_code
_entity_poly.pdbx_strand_id
1 'polypeptide(L)' 'MEKDFIKSEELTNALEENGELSLYNGSKELFIQAIDDKEGYSYVSSTNEEFGNSKEAVEWAINELNKNNI' A
#
# COMPACT_ATOMS: atom_id res chain seq x y z
N MET A 1 5.37 15.91 -18.61
CA MET A 1 4.42 15.88 -17.49
C MET A 1 4.99 14.88 -16.50
N GLU A 2 5.68 15.37 -15.47
CA GLU A 2 5.92 14.56 -14.28
C GLU A 2 4.53 14.29 -13.70
N LYS A 3 4.00 13.09 -13.93
CA LYS A 3 2.87 12.63 -13.13
C LYS A 3 3.44 12.56 -11.72
N ASP A 4 2.84 13.29 -10.79
CA ASP A 4 3.11 13.19 -9.36
C ASP A 4 2.78 11.76 -8.89
N PHE A 5 3.65 10.82 -9.23
CA PHE A 5 3.72 9.54 -8.55
C PHE A 5 4.24 9.91 -7.17
N ILE A 6 3.33 9.97 -6.19
CA ILE A 6 3.70 9.89 -4.79
C ILE A 6 4.75 8.77 -4.72
N LYS A 7 5.97 9.11 -4.31
CA LYS A 7 7.09 8.18 -4.42
C LYS A 7 6.75 7.00 -3.51
N SER A 8 6.95 5.78 -4.00
CA SER A 8 6.68 4.56 -3.20
C SER A 8 7.31 4.63 -1.81
N GLU A 9 8.45 5.32 -1.69
CA GLU A 9 9.11 5.62 -0.42
C GLU A 9 8.26 6.46 0.55
N GLU A 10 7.59 7.52 0.09
CA GLU A 10 6.72 8.36 0.93
C GLU A 10 5.51 7.56 1.44
N LEU A 11 4.96 6.70 0.60
CA LEU A 11 3.85 5.80 0.97
C LEU A 11 4.30 4.69 1.92
N THR A 12 5.52 4.19 1.76
CA THR A 12 6.13 3.20 2.66
C THR A 12 6.31 3.79 4.05
N ASN A 13 6.92 4.98 4.13
CA ASN A 13 7.10 5.68 5.40
C ASN A 13 5.76 5.99 6.07
N ALA A 14 4.75 6.45 5.30
CA ALA A 14 3.42 6.71 5.84
C ALA A 14 2.75 5.43 6.40
N LEU A 15 2.91 4.29 5.74
CA LEU A 15 2.38 3.01 6.22
C LEU A 15 3.09 2.55 7.50
N GLU A 16 4.41 2.70 7.57
CA GLU A 16 5.20 2.34 8.76
C GLU A 16 4.91 3.26 9.96
N GLU A 17 4.73 4.56 9.73
CA GLU A 17 4.45 5.54 10.79
C GLU A 17 3.02 5.46 11.32
N ASN A 18 2.04 5.31 10.43
CA ASN A 18 0.63 5.34 10.80
C ASN A 18 0.05 3.94 11.10
N GLY A 19 0.73 2.88 10.64
CA GLY A 19 0.22 1.51 10.70
C GLY A 19 -0.90 1.24 9.70
N GLU A 20 -1.27 2.21 8.87
CA GLU A 20 -2.27 2.05 7.83
C GLU A 20 -2.04 3.01 6.66
N LEU A 21 -2.55 2.62 5.48
CA LEU A 21 -2.47 3.39 4.26
C LEU A 21 -3.73 3.19 3.41
N SER A 22 -4.35 4.28 2.95
CA SER A 22 -5.39 4.24 1.91
C SER A 22 -4.90 4.92 0.63
N LEU A 23 -5.14 4.27 -0.51
CA LEU A 23 -4.80 4.77 -1.84
C LEU A 23 -6.02 4.73 -2.75
N TYR A 24 -6.34 5.87 -3.36
CA TYR A 24 -7.46 6.03 -4.27
C TYR A 24 -7.02 6.62 -5.61
N ASN A 25 -7.41 5.99 -6.72
CA ASN A 25 -7.04 6.43 -8.07
C ASN A 25 -8.19 7.10 -8.87
N GLY A 26 -9.31 7.42 -8.21
CA GLY A 26 -10.51 7.94 -8.90
C GLY A 26 -11.53 6.87 -9.31
N SER A 27 -11.20 5.59 -9.21
CA SER A 27 -12.09 4.45 -9.56
C SER A 27 -12.08 3.32 -8.54
N LYS A 28 -10.94 3.05 -7.92
CA LYS A 28 -10.69 1.99 -6.96
C LYS A 28 -9.98 2.58 -5.75
N GLU A 29 -10.38 2.13 -4.57
CA GLU A 29 -9.70 2.39 -3.31
C GLU A 29 -9.09 1.09 -2.80
N LEU A 30 -7.84 1.15 -2.33
CA LEU A 30 -7.15 0.08 -1.64
C LEU A 30 -6.73 0.57 -0.26
N PHE A 31 -6.88 -0.30 0.72
CA PHE A 31 -6.43 -0.06 2.09
C PHE A 31 -5.41 -1.13 2.47
N ILE A 32 -4.37 -0.74 3.20
CA ILE A 32 -3.36 -1.63 3.78
C ILE A 32 -3.25 -1.29 5.26
N GLN A 33 -3.17 -2.32 6.11
CA GLN A 33 -2.97 -2.17 7.54
C GLN A 33 -1.81 -3.03 8.02
N ALA A 34 -0.98 -2.48 8.90
CA ALA A 34 -0.01 -3.23 9.67
C ALA A 34 -0.71 -4.01 10.78
N ILE A 35 -0.40 -5.29 10.86
CA ILE A 35 -0.81 -6.21 11.90
C ILE A 35 0.43 -6.53 12.72
N ASP A 36 0.38 -6.18 14.00
CA ASP A 36 1.37 -6.63 14.98
C ASP A 36 1.05 -8.09 15.34
N ASP A 37 1.70 -9.02 14.65
CA ASP A 37 1.69 -10.42 15.05
C ASP A 37 2.89 -10.71 15.94
N LYS A 38 2.80 -11.76 16.76
CA LYS A 38 3.86 -12.10 17.72
C LYS A 38 5.20 -12.47 17.06
N GLU A 39 5.25 -12.60 15.74
CA GLU A 39 6.42 -12.92 14.93
C GLU A 39 6.98 -11.70 14.16
N GLY A 40 6.26 -10.59 14.10
CA GLY A 40 6.68 -9.33 13.48
C GLY A 40 5.51 -8.50 12.94
N TYR A 41 5.86 -7.44 12.19
CA TYR A 41 4.86 -6.67 11.45
C TYR A 41 4.52 -7.39 10.14
N SER A 42 3.27 -7.84 10.02
CA SER A 42 2.67 -8.28 8.77
C SER A 42 1.77 -7.17 8.22
N TYR A 43 1.56 -7.11 6.91
CA TYR A 43 0.68 -6.09 6.30
C TYR A 43 -0.43 -6.78 5.52
N VAL A 44 -1.67 -6.34 5.71
CA VAL A 44 -2.83 -6.95 5.05
C VAL A 44 -3.63 -5.90 4.31
N SER A 45 -4.03 -6.21 3.08
CA SER A 45 -4.85 -5.33 2.26
C SER A 45 -6.35 -5.57 2.45
N SER A 46 -7.17 -4.60 2.01
CA SER A 46 -8.63 -4.75 1.92
C SER A 46 -9.10 -5.86 0.98
N THR A 47 -8.21 -6.45 0.19
CA THR A 47 -8.49 -7.61 -0.67
C THR A 47 -7.94 -8.92 -0.11
N ASN A 48 -7.52 -8.95 1.16
CA ASN A 48 -6.90 -10.10 1.84
C ASN A 48 -5.56 -10.54 1.24
N GLU A 49 -4.80 -9.62 0.63
CA GLU A 49 -3.40 -9.89 0.28
C GLU A 49 -2.52 -9.63 1.51
N GLU A 50 -1.55 -10.49 1.75
CA GLU A 50 -0.66 -10.43 2.91
C GLU A 50 0.78 -10.18 2.46
N PHE A 51 1.51 -9.33 3.19
CA PHE A 51 2.88 -8.96 2.87
C PHE A 51 3.77 -9.00 4.11
N GLY A 52 5.01 -9.45 3.93
CA GLY A 52 6.00 -9.51 5.02
C GLY A 52 6.73 -8.19 5.27
N ASN A 53 6.49 -7.16 4.45
CA ASN A 53 7.07 -5.83 4.63
C ASN A 53 6.20 -4.73 3.96
N SER A 54 6.34 -3.50 4.48
CA SER A 54 5.64 -2.29 4.06
C SER A 54 5.85 -1.96 2.57
N LYS A 55 7.10 -2.07 2.11
CA LYS A 55 7.49 -1.75 0.73
C LYS A 55 6.76 -2.64 -0.28
N GLU A 56 6.72 -3.94 -0.04
CA GLU A 56 6.03 -4.90 -0.90
C GLU A 56 4.52 -4.59 -0.98
N ALA A 57 3.90 -4.29 0.17
CA ALA A 57 2.48 -3.92 0.23
C ALA A 57 2.19 -2.66 -0.59
N VAL A 58 3.04 -1.63 -0.46
CA VAL A 58 2.91 -0.37 -1.20
C VAL A 58 3.10 -0.56 -2.71
N GLU A 59 4.15 -1.29 -3.12
CA GLU A 59 4.41 -1.58 -4.54
C GLU A 59 3.25 -2.35 -5.17
N TRP A 60 2.69 -3.33 -4.45
CA TRP A 60 1.49 -4.05 -4.87
C TRP A 60 0.31 -3.10 -5.07
N ALA A 61 0.00 -2.22 -4.10
CA ALA A 61 -1.16 -1.34 -4.21
C ALA A 61 -1.04 -0.32 -5.34
N ILE A 62 0.16 0.24 -5.56
CA ILE A 62 0.44 1.11 -6.72
C ILE A 62 0.19 0.35 -8.02
N ASN A 63 0.71 -0.87 -8.14
CA ASN A 63 0.53 -1.69 -9.33
C ASN A 63 -0.95 -2.02 -9.57
N GLU A 64 -1.69 -2.42 -8.54
CA GLU A 64 -3.13 -2.70 -8.62
C GLU A 64 -3.96 -1.51 -9.06
N LEU A 65 -3.64 -0.31 -8.56
CA LEU A 65 -4.33 0.91 -8.97
C LEU A 65 -3.98 1.34 -10.40
N ASN A 66 -2.81 0.95 -10.91
CA ASN A 66 -2.41 1.23 -12.28
C ASN A 66 -2.97 0.23 -13.30
N LYS A 67 -3.30 -1.00 -12.90
CA LYS A 67 -3.91 -2.01 -13.80
C LYS A 67 -5.22 -1.56 -14.45
N ASN A 68 -5.98 -0.69 -13.81
CA ASN A 68 -7.26 -0.19 -14.31
C ASN A 68 -7.16 1.06 -15.21
N ASN A 69 -5.94 1.58 -15.46
CA ASN A 69 -5.70 2.74 -16.33
C ASN A 69 -5.31 2.34 -17.77
N ILE A 70 -5.73 1.13 -18.23
CA ILE A 70 -5.49 0.61 -19.59
C ILE A 70 -6.81 0.56 -20.35
#